data_AF-A0A961Y5L5-F1
#
_entry.id   AF-A0A961Y5L5-F1
#
_cell.length_a   1.000
_cell.length_b   1.000
_cell.length_c   1.000
_cell.angle_alpha   90.00
_cell.angle_beta   90.00
_cell.angle_gamma   90.00
#
_symmetry.space_group_name_H-M   'P 1'
#
loop_
_entity.id
_entity.type
_entity.pdbx_description
1 polymer ?
#
loop_
_entity_poly.entity_id
_entity_poly.type
_entity_poly.pdbx_seq_one_letter_code
_entity_poly.pdbx_strand_id
1 'polypeptide(L)'
;PISLFGNRIGVSTGTGRHQSRPQQVSFNRQELFEILNIYGRMVAAGEWRDYAIDALKDRAVFSVFRRATEFPLYRIEKDPKLTHRQGAYSVVAASGRILRRGHDLSKVLRVFDPKLRIVDAN
;
A
#
# COMPACT_ATOMS: atom_id res chain seq x y z
N PRO A 1 29.51 60.79 -30.61
CA PRO A 1 29.66 59.37 -30.97
C PRO A 1 30.94 58.77 -30.37
N ILE A 2 30.79 58.03 -29.27
CA ILE A 2 31.59 56.87 -28.82
C ILE A 2 30.84 56.37 -27.58
N SER A 3 30.24 55.18 -27.70
CA SER A 3 29.33 54.60 -26.72
C SER A 3 30.09 53.96 -25.56
N LEU A 4 29.60 54.22 -24.36
CA LEU A 4 29.99 53.58 -23.10
C LEU A 4 29.69 52.07 -23.14
N PHE A 5 30.69 51.26 -22.82
CA PHE A 5 30.56 49.81 -22.67
C PHE A 5 29.66 49.49 -21.47
N GLY A 6 28.54 48.82 -21.74
CA GLY A 6 27.56 48.40 -20.76
C GLY A 6 27.92 47.08 -20.06
N ASN A 7 27.76 47.08 -18.74
CA ASN A 7 27.66 45.92 -17.87
C ASN A 7 26.42 45.08 -18.22
N ARG A 8 26.57 43.76 -18.47
CA ARG A 8 25.50 42.77 -18.33
C ARG A 8 26.04 41.46 -17.78
N ILE A 9 25.87 41.29 -16.47
CA ILE A 9 25.92 40.01 -15.77
C ILE A 9 24.67 39.22 -16.19
N GLY A 10 24.87 38.18 -17.00
CA GLY A 10 23.84 37.20 -17.34
C GLY A 10 23.83 36.07 -16.31
N VAL A 11 22.82 36.08 -15.44
CA VAL A 11 22.45 34.97 -14.57
C VAL A 11 22.09 33.73 -15.40
N SER A 12 22.60 32.57 -15.01
CA SER A 12 22.01 31.27 -15.34
C SER A 12 21.96 30.42 -14.09
N THR A 13 20.92 30.64 -13.28
CA THR A 13 20.48 29.71 -12.25
C THR A 13 19.97 28.44 -12.95
N GLY A 14 20.78 27.38 -12.89
CA GLY A 14 20.34 26.04 -13.28
C GLY A 14 19.27 25.55 -12.32
N THR A 15 18.01 25.74 -12.67
CA THR A 15 16.89 25.07 -12.01
C THR A 15 16.94 23.59 -12.41
N GLY A 16 17.37 22.75 -11.48
CA GLY A 16 17.26 21.31 -11.62
C GLY A 16 15.82 20.96 -11.94
N ARG A 17 15.57 20.39 -13.13
CA ARG A 17 14.29 19.77 -13.46
C ARG A 17 14.04 18.71 -12.40
N HIS A 18 13.13 18.97 -11.47
CA HIS A 18 12.48 17.93 -10.69
C HIS A 18 11.84 16.99 -11.72
N GLN A 19 12.54 15.89 -12.05
CA GLN A 19 11.94 14.76 -12.71
C GLN A 19 10.84 14.29 -11.76
N SER A 20 9.60 14.67 -12.05
CA SER A 20 8.42 14.19 -11.38
C SER A 20 8.37 12.68 -11.63
N ARG A 21 8.96 11.92 -10.69
CA ARG A 21 8.78 10.47 -10.64
C ARG A 21 7.28 10.20 -10.76
N PRO A 22 6.86 9.28 -11.65
CA PRO A 22 5.44 8.95 -11.75
C PRO A 22 4.94 8.62 -10.34
N GLN A 23 3.87 9.30 -9.91
CA GLN A 23 3.26 9.10 -8.59
C GLN A 23 2.83 7.64 -8.49
N GLN A 24 3.63 6.81 -7.82
CA GLN A 24 3.26 5.44 -7.49
C GLN A 24 2.24 5.48 -6.37
N VAL A 25 1.24 4.60 -6.43
CA VAL A 25 0.27 4.45 -5.36
C VAL A 25 0.94 3.68 -4.23
N SER A 26 0.88 4.22 -3.02
CA SER A 26 1.45 3.61 -1.82
C SER A 26 0.47 3.64 -0.65
N PHE A 27 0.74 2.77 0.32
CA PHE A 27 0.12 2.86 1.63
C PHE A 27 0.72 4.02 2.41
N ASN A 28 -0.12 4.82 3.08
CA ASN A 28 0.36 5.85 4.00
C ASN A 28 0.85 5.20 5.32
N ARG A 29 1.44 6.01 6.20
CA ARG A 29 1.99 5.52 7.48
C ARG A 29 0.95 4.81 8.36
N GLN A 30 -0.26 5.36 8.47
CA GLN A 30 -1.32 4.80 9.30
C GLN A 30 -1.86 3.50 8.70
N GLU A 31 -2.05 3.47 7.38
CA GLU A 31 -2.48 2.27 6.65
C GLU A 31 -1.46 1.13 6.83
N LEU A 32 -0.17 1.44 6.68
CA LEU A 32 0.89 0.47 6.88
C LEU A 32 0.94 -0.04 8.32
N PHE A 33 0.75 0.85 9.31
CA PHE A 33 0.68 0.46 10.72
C PHE A 33 -0.47 -0.53 10.98
N GLU A 34 -1.67 -0.29 10.43
CA GLU A 34 -2.81 -1.21 10.56
C GLU A 34 -2.52 -2.58 9.94
N ILE A 35 -1.93 -2.62 8.75
CA ILE A 35 -1.54 -3.85 8.07
C ILE A 35 -0.48 -4.61 8.87
N LEU A 36 0.56 -3.91 9.33
CA LEU A 36 1.65 -4.51 10.09
C LEU A 36 1.20 -5.02 11.47
N ASN A 37 0.20 -4.38 12.09
CA ASN A 37 -0.38 -4.88 13.34
C ASN A 37 -1.09 -6.22 13.16
N ILE A 38 -1.82 -6.40 12.06
CA ILE A 38 -2.43 -7.70 11.71
C ILE A 38 -1.31 -8.72 11.42
N TYR A 39 -0.33 -8.32 10.59
CA TYR A 39 0.80 -9.16 10.24
C TYR A 39 1.51 -9.71 11.47
N GLY A 40 1.86 -8.85 12.45
CA GLY A 40 2.51 -9.25 13.69
C GLY A 40 1.70 -10.29 14.48
N ARG A 41 0.37 -10.14 14.56
CA ARG A 41 -0.50 -11.13 15.22
C ARG A 41 -0.51 -12.47 14.49
N MET A 42 -0.54 -12.46 13.15
CA MET A 42 -0.55 -13.68 12.35
C MET A 42 0.81 -14.39 12.34
N VAL A 43 1.91 -13.64 12.42
CA VAL A 43 3.26 -14.19 12.65
C VAL A 43 3.36 -14.83 14.02
N ALA A 44 2.85 -14.17 15.07
CA ALA A 44 2.81 -14.73 16.42
C ALA A 44 1.96 -16.02 16.50
N ALA A 45 0.90 -16.13 15.69
CA ALA A 45 0.11 -17.34 15.52
C ALA A 45 0.77 -18.42 14.64
N GLY A 46 1.92 -18.13 14.02
CA GLY A 46 2.62 -19.05 13.11
C GLY A 46 1.98 -19.21 11.73
N GLU A 47 0.99 -18.38 11.41
CA GLU A 47 0.23 -18.45 10.15
C GLU A 47 0.98 -17.79 9.00
N TRP A 48 1.64 -16.66 9.25
CA TRP A 48 2.37 -15.89 8.23
C TRP A 48 3.86 -15.87 8.52
N ARG A 49 4.69 -15.79 7.47
CA ARG A 49 6.15 -15.83 7.60
C ARG A 49 6.89 -14.74 6.84
N ASP A 50 6.31 -14.28 5.74
CA ASP A 50 6.95 -13.27 4.89
C ASP A 50 5.90 -12.34 4.26
N TYR A 51 6.35 -11.19 3.77
CA TYR A 51 5.53 -10.23 3.05
C TYR A 51 6.31 -9.49 1.97
N ALA A 52 5.59 -8.98 0.97
CA ALA A 52 6.11 -8.07 -0.04
C ALA A 52 5.19 -6.85 -0.18
N ILE A 53 5.78 -5.69 -0.49
CA ILE A 53 5.04 -4.44 -0.74
C ILE A 53 5.36 -3.95 -2.13
N ASP A 54 4.35 -3.90 -2.99
CA ASP A 54 4.45 -3.41 -4.36
C ASP A 54 3.73 -2.07 -4.49
N ALA A 55 4.46 -1.03 -4.87
CA ALA A 55 3.91 0.28 -5.21
C ALA A 55 3.79 0.41 -6.73
N LEU A 56 2.62 0.08 -7.27
CA LEU A 56 2.35 0.11 -8.71
C LEU A 56 1.81 1.49 -9.12
N LYS A 57 1.67 1.69 -10.44
CA LYS A 57 1.15 2.94 -11.00
C LYS A 57 -0.32 3.19 -10.63
N ASP A 58 -1.11 2.13 -10.51
CA ASP A 58 -2.56 2.17 -10.31
C ASP A 58 -2.99 1.74 -8.91
N ARG A 59 -2.18 0.93 -8.21
CA ARG A 59 -2.53 0.38 -6.90
C ARG A 59 -1.29 0.12 -6.03
N ALA A 60 -1.49 0.04 -4.72
CA ALA A 60 -0.51 -0.53 -3.80
C ALA A 60 -0.96 -1.94 -3.40
N VAL A 61 -0.01 -2.86 -3.23
CA VAL A 61 -0.29 -4.25 -2.84
C VAL A 61 0.62 -4.64 -1.68
N PHE A 62 0.03 -5.21 -0.63
CA PHE A 62 0.75 -5.89 0.44
C PHE A 62 0.43 -7.39 0.34
N SER A 63 1.40 -8.17 -0.08
CA SER A 63 1.30 -9.61 -0.30
C SER A 63 1.82 -10.35 0.92
N VAL A 64 1.10 -11.36 1.41
CA VAL A 64 1.53 -12.18 2.56
C VAL A 64 1.74 -13.63 2.16
N PHE A 65 2.75 -14.27 2.74
CA PHE A 65 3.19 -15.61 2.37
C PHE A 65 3.30 -16.51 3.60
N ARG A 66 2.95 -17.79 3.42
CA ARG A 66 3.24 -18.85 4.41
C ARG A 66 4.68 -19.34 4.29
N ARG A 67 5.22 -19.34 3.08
CA ARG A 67 6.58 -19.74 2.71
C ARG A 67 7.04 -18.87 1.53
N ALA A 68 8.34 -18.56 1.48
CA ALA A 68 8.91 -17.64 0.49
C ALA A 68 8.76 -18.10 -0.99
N THR A 69 8.59 -19.41 -1.23
CA THR A 69 8.45 -19.99 -2.58
C THR A 69 7.00 -20.24 -3.01
N GLU A 70 6.02 -19.90 -2.18
CA GLU A 70 4.60 -20.10 -2.49
C GLU A 70 3.96 -18.85 -3.09
N PHE A 71 2.84 -19.03 -3.78
CA PHE A 71 1.97 -17.92 -4.16
C PHE A 71 1.45 -17.20 -2.90
N PRO A 72 1.22 -15.87 -2.96
CA PRO A 72 0.74 -15.13 -1.81
C PRO A 72 -0.60 -15.68 -1.34
N LEU A 73 -0.69 -15.97 -0.04
CA LEU A 73 -1.92 -16.45 0.60
C LEU A 73 -3.03 -15.42 0.50
N TYR A 74 -2.67 -14.17 0.77
CA TYR A 74 -3.54 -13.02 0.69
C TYR A 74 -2.81 -11.81 0.11
N ARG A 75 -3.59 -10.92 -0.50
CA ARG A 75 -3.14 -9.60 -0.94
C ARG A 75 -4.08 -8.55 -0.39
N ILE A 76 -3.54 -7.56 0.31
CA ILE A 76 -4.24 -6.36 0.71
C ILE A 76 -3.94 -5.31 -0.37
N GLU A 77 -4.95 -4.85 -1.08
CA GLU A 77 -4.80 -3.90 -2.19
C GLU A 77 -5.41 -2.54 -1.83
N LYS A 78 -4.78 -1.46 -2.32
CA LYS A 78 -5.31 -0.09 -2.33
C LYS A 78 -5.37 0.41 -3.77
N ASP A 79 -6.58 0.63 -4.28
CA ASP A 79 -6.85 1.23 -5.59
C ASP A 79 -7.61 2.56 -5.42
N PRO A 80 -6.92 3.71 -5.55
CA PRO A 80 -7.52 5.03 -5.41
C PRO A 80 -8.67 5.30 -6.39
N LYS A 81 -8.70 4.64 -7.56
CA LYS A 81 -9.79 4.83 -8.55
C LYS A 81 -11.12 4.28 -8.05
N LEU A 82 -11.09 3.37 -7.08
CA LEU A 82 -12.29 2.77 -6.48
C LEU A 82 -12.79 3.52 -5.24
N THR A 83 -12.10 4.58 -4.80
CA THR A 83 -12.41 5.34 -3.57
C THR A 83 -13.86 5.83 -3.53
N HIS A 84 -14.40 6.32 -4.65
CA HIS A 84 -15.77 6.85 -4.73
C HIS A 84 -16.80 5.82 -5.24
N ARG A 85 -16.39 4.56 -5.45
CA ARG A 85 -17.26 3.50 -5.95
C ARG A 85 -17.55 2.49 -4.85
N GLN A 86 -16.71 1.47 -4.79
CA GLN A 86 -16.85 0.30 -3.93
C GLN A 86 -15.87 0.33 -2.74
N GLY A 87 -15.02 1.36 -2.67
CA GLY A 87 -13.98 1.53 -1.67
C GLY A 87 -12.60 1.20 -2.21
N ALA A 88 -11.60 1.93 -1.72
CA ALA A 88 -10.22 1.83 -2.19
C ALA A 88 -9.54 0.53 -1.76
N TYR A 89 -10.01 -0.12 -0.69
CA TYR A 89 -9.31 -1.25 -0.07
C TYR A 89 -9.98 -2.59 -0.37
N SER A 90 -9.18 -3.63 -0.58
CA SER A 90 -9.67 -5.01 -0.61
C SER A 90 -8.67 -6.03 -0.10
N VAL A 91 -9.19 -7.15 0.42
CA VAL A 91 -8.41 -8.37 0.67
C VAL A 91 -8.77 -9.40 -0.39
N VAL A 92 -7.76 -9.95 -1.05
CA VAL A 92 -7.88 -10.94 -2.12
C VAL A 92 -7.19 -12.23 -1.67
N ALA A 93 -7.85 -13.37 -1.82
CA ALA A 93 -7.27 -14.69 -1.56
C ALA A 93 -6.33 -15.12 -2.71
N ALA A 94 -5.52 -16.16 -2.45
CA ALA A 94 -4.68 -16.79 -3.47
C ALA A 94 -5.43 -17.18 -4.76
N SER A 95 -6.71 -17.58 -4.64
CA SER A 95 -7.57 -17.91 -5.78
C SER A 95 -8.02 -16.70 -6.63
N GLY A 96 -7.66 -15.48 -6.24
CA GLY A 96 -8.15 -14.25 -6.85
C GLY A 96 -9.53 -13.80 -6.34
N ARG A 97 -10.19 -14.58 -5.47
CA ARG A 97 -11.46 -14.18 -4.87
C ARG A 97 -11.27 -13.00 -3.91
N ILE A 98 -12.07 -11.95 -4.08
CA ILE A 98 -12.15 -10.85 -3.10
C ILE A 98 -12.88 -11.37 -1.86
N LEU A 99 -12.20 -11.38 -0.72
CA LEU A 99 -12.78 -11.76 0.57
C LEU A 99 -13.56 -10.62 1.19
N ARG A 100 -13.07 -9.40 1.04
CA ARG A 100 -13.73 -8.17 1.51
C ARG A 100 -13.23 -6.94 0.75
N ARG A 101 -14.09 -5.95 0.63
CA ARG A 101 -13.82 -4.64 0.01
C ARG A 101 -14.53 -3.52 0.77
N GLY A 102 -13.94 -2.33 0.81
CA GLY A 102 -14.55 -1.19 1.48
C GLY A 102 -13.67 0.08 1.51
N HIS A 103 -14.23 1.15 2.06
CA HIS A 103 -13.58 2.46 2.18
C HIS A 103 -12.66 2.58 3.40
N ASP A 104 -12.83 1.68 4.37
CA ASP A 104 -12.16 1.68 5.66
C ASP A 104 -11.27 0.45 5.75
N LEU A 105 -9.96 0.67 5.83
CA LEU A 105 -8.96 -0.39 5.85
C LEU A 105 -9.11 -1.28 7.08
N SER A 106 -9.25 -0.70 8.27
CA SER A 106 -9.49 -1.42 9.53
C SER A 106 -10.68 -2.39 9.41
N LYS A 107 -11.80 -1.96 8.83
CA LYS A 107 -12.96 -2.85 8.61
C LYS A 107 -12.66 -3.95 7.61
N VAL A 108 -11.94 -3.65 6.53
CA VAL A 108 -11.54 -4.63 5.52
C VAL A 108 -10.62 -5.70 6.12
N LEU A 109 -9.70 -5.32 7.00
CA LEU A 109 -8.74 -6.22 7.65
C LEU A 109 -9.39 -7.20 8.65
N ARG A 110 -10.62 -6.94 9.14
CA ARG A 110 -11.35 -7.85 10.04
C ARG A 110 -11.63 -9.24 9.47
N VAL A 111 -11.37 -9.48 8.17
CA VAL A 111 -11.39 -10.83 7.61
C VAL A 111 -10.40 -11.78 8.28
N PHE A 112 -9.35 -11.23 8.91
CA PHE A 112 -8.33 -11.98 9.63
C PHE A 112 -8.60 -12.09 11.13
N ASP A 113 -9.67 -11.48 11.64
CA ASP A 113 -10.02 -11.64 13.05
C ASP A 113 -10.44 -13.10 13.29
N PRO A 114 -9.90 -13.76 14.33
CA PRO A 114 -10.32 -15.11 14.66
C PRO A 114 -11.83 -15.09 14.91
N LYS A 115 -12.56 -15.98 14.23
CA LYS A 115 -13.97 -16.19 14.54
C LYS A 115 -14.04 -16.54 16.03
N LEU A 116 -14.71 -15.69 16.81
CA LEU A 116 -15.11 -16.00 18.17
C LEU A 116 -15.81 -17.36 18.13
N ARG A 117 -15.09 -18.42 18.51
CA ARG A 117 -15.72 -19.68 18.89
C ARG A 117 -16.34 -19.40 20.24
N ILE A 118 -17.67 -19.34 20.28
CA ILE A 118 -18.39 -19.53 21.53
C ILE A 118 -17.98 -20.92 22.01
N VAL A 119 -17.25 -20.98 23.12
CA VAL A 119 -16.96 -22.23 23.78
C VAL A 119 -18.21 -22.52 24.61
N ASP A 120 -19.07 -23.42 24.14
CA ASP A 120 -20.10 -23.98 25.00
C ASP A 120 -19.39 -24.73 26.12
N ALA A 121 -19.52 -24.21 27.33
CA ALA A 121 -19.12 -24.90 28.54
C ALA A 121 -20.14 -26.02 28.80
N ASN A 122 -19.69 -27.27 28.81
CA ASN A 122 -20.44 -28.42 29.32
C ASN A 122 -19.63 -29.09 30.40
#